data_AF-A0A4Q3EGT9-F1
#
_entry.id   AF-A0A4Q3EGT9-F1
#
_cell.length_a   1.000
_cell.length_b   1.000
_cell.length_c   1.000
_cell.angle_alpha   90.00
_cell.angle_beta   90.00
_cell.angle_gamma   90.00
#
_symmetry.space_group_name_H-M   'P 1'
#
loop_
_entity.id
_entity.type
_entity.pdbx_description
1 polymer ?
#
loop_
_entity_poly.entity_id
_entity_poly.type
_entity_poly.pdbx_seq_one_letter_code
_entity_poly.pdbx_strand_id
1 'polypeptide(L)'
;MSSFFAYLKSKSFFTNVLLAAVTVFVVVLITVFSLNYYTRHGSGIPVPKLIGMQISRAAALLDDQGFEYKIDSVYLPDREPGTVVQQDPDPATNVKENRTIYLTVITKLAPNIGLPDLENTTFREATATISNAGLK
;
A
#
# COMPACT_ATOMS: atom_id res chain seq x y z
N MET A 1 -51.53 -1.00 30.12
CA MET A 1 -50.16 -1.57 30.15
C MET A 1 -50.12 -3.10 30.10
N SER A 2 -51.15 -3.85 30.56
CA SER A 2 -51.14 -5.33 30.58
C SER A 2 -51.20 -6.02 29.21
N SER A 3 -51.87 -5.42 28.23
CA SER A 3 -52.02 -5.98 26.87
C SER A 3 -50.69 -6.07 26.09
N PHE A 4 -49.76 -5.13 26.35
CA PHE A 4 -48.44 -5.11 25.72
C PHE A 4 -47.56 -6.28 26.19
N PHE A 5 -47.50 -6.52 27.51
CA PHE A 5 -46.74 -7.64 28.07
C PHE A 5 -47.36 -9.01 27.73
N ALA A 6 -48.68 -9.08 27.54
CA ALA A 6 -49.35 -10.28 27.05
C ALA A 6 -48.97 -10.60 25.58
N TYR A 7 -48.83 -9.57 24.74
CA TYR A 7 -48.37 -9.72 23.35
C TYR A 7 -46.92 -10.22 23.27
N LEU A 8 -46.00 -9.67 24.08
CA LEU A 8 -44.60 -10.12 24.13
C LEU A 8 -44.44 -11.60 24.53
N LYS A 9 -45.40 -12.16 25.27
CA LYS A 9 -45.41 -13.59 25.66
C LYS A 9 -46.22 -14.47 24.70
N SER A 10 -46.82 -13.89 23.67
CA SER A 10 -47.65 -14.63 22.72
C SER A 10 -46.78 -15.47 21.77
N LYS A 11 -47.32 -16.62 21.31
CA LYS A 11 -46.64 -17.47 20.32
C LYS A 11 -46.34 -16.69 19.03
N SER A 12 -47.25 -15.82 18.59
CA SER A 12 -47.09 -15.02 17.37
C SER A 12 -45.94 -14.01 17.45
N PHE A 13 -45.70 -13.39 18.62
CA PHE A 13 -44.56 -12.51 18.81
C PHE A 13 -43.23 -13.27 18.64
N PHE A 14 -43.08 -14.42 19.30
CA PHE A 14 -41.89 -15.25 19.15
C PHE A 14 -41.72 -15.82 17.74
N THR A 15 -42.81 -16.18 17.04
CA THR A 15 -42.74 -16.61 15.63
C THR A 15 -42.23 -15.49 14.73
N ASN A 16 -42.72 -14.26 14.89
CA ASN A 16 -42.26 -13.11 14.08
C ASN A 16 -40.81 -12.74 14.41
N VAL A 17 -40.41 -12.78 15.68
CA VAL A 17 -39.01 -12.54 16.09
C VAL A 17 -38.09 -13.62 15.52
N LEU A 18 -38.49 -14.89 15.58
CA LEU A 18 -37.74 -15.99 14.99
C LEU A 18 -37.62 -15.84 13.47
N LEU A 19 -38.72 -15.50 12.79
CA LEU A 19 -38.73 -15.25 11.34
C LEU A 19 -37.81 -14.08 10.96
N ALA A 20 -37.84 -12.99 11.74
CA ALA A 20 -36.95 -11.85 11.55
C ALA A 20 -35.47 -12.25 11.76
N ALA A 21 -35.18 -13.01 12.81
CA ALA A 21 -33.83 -13.51 13.09
C ALA A 21 -33.32 -14.43 11.96
N VAL A 22 -34.16 -15.34 11.48
CA VAL A 22 -33.84 -16.23 10.34
C VAL A 22 -33.61 -15.41 9.08
N THR A 23 -34.45 -14.41 8.80
CA THR A 23 -34.28 -13.53 7.64
C THR A 23 -32.94 -12.79 7.69
N VAL A 24 -32.61 -12.18 8.82
CA VAL A 24 -31.32 -11.51 9.01
C VAL A 24 -30.16 -12.48 8.83
N PHE A 25 -30.25 -13.67 9.44
CA PHE A 25 -29.23 -14.70 9.30
C PHE A 25 -29.02 -15.13 7.85
N VAL A 26 -30.09 -15.34 7.10
CA VAL A 26 -30.05 -15.68 5.66
C VAL A 26 -29.41 -14.55 4.86
N VAL A 27 -29.78 -13.28 5.12
CA VAL A 27 -29.19 -12.11 4.44
C VAL A 27 -27.69 -12.01 4.72
N VAL A 28 -27.27 -12.22 5.98
CA VAL A 28 -25.84 -12.24 6.36
C VAL A 28 -25.11 -13.36 5.62
N LEU A 29 -25.66 -14.58 5.58
CA LEU A 29 -25.05 -15.68 4.85
C LEU A 29 -24.93 -15.39 3.36
N ILE A 30 -26.00 -14.93 2.70
CA ILE A 30 -25.97 -14.57 1.28
C ILE A 30 -24.90 -13.51 1.03
N THR A 31 -24.81 -12.50 1.90
CA THR A 31 -23.82 -11.43 1.79
C THR A 31 -22.40 -11.98 1.88
N VAL A 32 -22.11 -12.81 2.87
CA VAL A 32 -20.78 -13.43 3.06
C VAL A 32 -20.41 -14.33 1.88
N PHE A 33 -21.32 -15.20 1.43
CA PHE A 33 -21.07 -16.08 0.28
C PHE A 33 -20.90 -15.31 -1.03
N SER A 34 -21.72 -14.29 -1.26
CA SER A 34 -21.62 -13.41 -2.44
C SER A 34 -20.30 -12.64 -2.45
N LEU A 35 -19.90 -12.07 -1.32
CA LEU A 35 -18.60 -11.39 -1.17
C LEU A 35 -17.44 -12.34 -1.46
N ASN A 36 -17.47 -13.56 -0.93
CA ASN A 36 -16.43 -14.54 -1.16
C ASN A 36 -16.30 -14.90 -2.65
N TYR A 37 -17.44 -15.11 -3.33
CA TYR A 37 -17.48 -15.41 -4.77
C TYR A 37 -16.98 -14.23 -5.61
N TYR A 38 -17.46 -13.01 -5.35
CA TYR A 38 -17.14 -11.82 -6.15
C TYR A 38 -15.69 -11.38 -5.97
N THR A 39 -15.18 -11.39 -4.74
CA THR A 39 -13.81 -10.91 -4.45
C THR A 39 -12.72 -11.93 -4.76
N ARG A 40 -13.09 -13.18 -5.09
CA ARG A 40 -12.17 -14.32 -5.26
C ARG A 40 -11.11 -14.34 -4.15
N HIS A 41 -11.57 -14.31 -2.90
CA HIS A 41 -10.67 -14.31 -1.75
C HIS A 41 -9.73 -15.52 -1.83
N GLY A 42 -8.42 -15.30 -1.70
CA GLY A 42 -7.40 -16.36 -1.74
C GLY A 42 -6.71 -16.61 -3.09
N SER A 43 -7.18 -16.04 -4.21
CA SER A 43 -6.43 -16.07 -5.48
C SER A 43 -5.57 -14.81 -5.62
N GLY A 44 -4.25 -14.97 -5.61
CA GLY A 44 -3.29 -13.88 -5.83
C GLY A 44 -2.00 -14.41 -6.43
N ILE A 45 -1.26 -13.52 -7.08
CA ILE A 45 0.06 -13.80 -7.64
C ILE A 45 1.09 -13.30 -6.62
N PRO A 46 2.07 -14.13 -6.21
CA PRO A 46 3.09 -13.71 -5.27
C PRO A 46 4.03 -12.70 -5.92
N VAL A 47 4.28 -11.58 -5.24
CA VAL A 47 5.22 -10.55 -5.73
C VAL A 47 6.66 -11.09 -5.69
N PRO A 48 7.45 -10.94 -6.76
CA PRO A 48 8.85 -11.37 -6.78
C PRO A 48 9.72 -10.51 -5.85
N LYS A 49 10.88 -11.05 -5.46
CA LYS A 49 11.90 -10.28 -4.73
C LYS A 49 12.73 -9.47 -5.73
N LEU A 50 12.61 -8.15 -5.64
CA LEU A 50 13.25 -7.19 -6.56
C LEU A 50 14.33 -6.36 -5.88
N ILE A 51 14.28 -6.21 -4.55
CA ILE A 51 15.30 -5.49 -3.77
C ILE A 51 16.69 -6.09 -4.05
N GLY A 52 17.64 -5.22 -4.40
CA GLY A 52 19.01 -5.56 -4.76
C GLY A 52 19.21 -5.91 -6.25
N MET A 53 18.14 -5.98 -7.04
CA MET A 53 18.25 -6.18 -8.49
C MET A 53 18.50 -4.85 -9.22
N GLN A 54 19.15 -4.93 -10.37
CA GLN A 54 19.20 -3.81 -11.31
C GLN A 54 17.82 -3.57 -11.93
N ILE A 55 17.44 -2.31 -12.11
CA ILE A 55 16.09 -1.91 -12.55
C ILE A 55 15.70 -2.53 -13.89
N SER A 56 16.63 -2.71 -14.82
CA SER A 56 16.37 -3.38 -16.11
C SER A 56 15.92 -4.83 -15.94
N ARG A 57 16.53 -5.56 -15.00
CA ARG A 57 16.18 -6.95 -14.70
C ARG A 57 14.89 -7.04 -13.88
N ALA A 58 14.68 -6.10 -12.95
CA ALA A 58 13.46 -6.02 -12.17
C ALA A 58 12.24 -5.73 -13.06
N ALA A 59 12.36 -4.76 -13.97
CA ALA A 59 11.32 -4.41 -14.94
C ALA A 59 10.96 -5.61 -15.83
N ALA A 60 11.95 -6.28 -16.42
CA ALA A 60 11.72 -7.45 -17.26
C ALA A 60 11.00 -8.60 -16.53
N LEU A 61 11.33 -8.83 -15.25
CA LEU A 61 10.67 -9.84 -14.43
C LEU A 61 9.21 -9.48 -14.11
N LEU A 62 8.95 -8.21 -13.84
CA LEU A 62 7.59 -7.72 -13.60
C LEU A 62 6.73 -7.81 -14.87
N ASP A 63 7.27 -7.42 -16.02
CA ASP A 63 6.59 -7.51 -17.31
C ASP A 63 6.26 -8.97 -17.68
N ASP A 64 7.20 -9.91 -17.46
CA ASP A 64 7.00 -11.35 -17.70
C ASP A 64 5.89 -11.96 -16.83
N GLN A 65 5.72 -11.43 -15.61
CA GLN A 65 4.68 -11.86 -14.67
C GLN A 65 3.37 -11.05 -14.80
N GLY A 66 3.30 -10.11 -15.75
CA GLY A 66 2.10 -9.30 -16.01
C GLY A 66 1.81 -8.25 -14.93
N PHE A 67 2.84 -7.82 -14.18
CA PHE A 67 2.72 -6.75 -13.20
C PHE A 67 2.98 -5.39 -13.83
N GLU A 68 2.16 -4.41 -13.47
CA GLU A 68 2.49 -3.00 -13.72
C GLU A 68 3.50 -2.51 -12.67
N TYR A 69 4.30 -1.49 -13.00
CA TYR A 69 5.20 -0.89 -12.03
C TYR A 69 5.35 0.62 -12.17
N LYS A 70 5.73 1.25 -11.06
CA LYS A 70 6.10 2.66 -10.98
C LYS A 70 7.43 2.81 -10.28
N ILE A 71 8.27 3.68 -10.81
CA ILE A 71 9.62 3.91 -10.31
C ILE A 71 9.65 5.28 -9.66
N ASP A 72 10.10 5.30 -8.41
CA ASP A 72 10.60 6.49 -7.73
C ASP A 72 12.12 6.35 -7.55
N SER A 73 12.80 7.45 -7.21
CA SER A 73 14.25 7.45 -7.10
C SER A 73 14.76 8.12 -5.83
N VAL A 74 15.85 7.58 -5.29
CA VAL A 74 16.56 8.13 -4.15
C VAL A 74 18.04 8.27 -4.48
N TYR A 75 18.67 9.35 -4.04
CA TYR A 75 20.11 9.52 -4.20
C TYR A 75 20.85 8.92 -3.00
N LEU A 76 21.71 7.93 -3.25
CA LEU A 76 22.56 7.30 -2.25
C LEU A 76 24.00 7.25 -2.80
N PRO A 77 24.94 8.08 -2.28
CA PRO A 77 26.26 8.24 -2.87
C PRO A 77 27.13 6.97 -2.78
N ASP A 78 26.94 6.15 -1.73
CA ASP A 78 27.77 4.97 -1.45
C ASP A 78 27.19 3.67 -2.04
N ARG A 79 26.28 3.78 -3.01
CA ARG A 79 25.56 2.62 -3.56
C ARG A 79 25.48 2.69 -5.07
N GLU A 80 25.38 1.52 -5.70
CA GLU A 80 25.34 1.39 -7.15
C GLU A 80 24.03 1.95 -7.75
N PRO A 81 24.09 2.95 -8.64
CA PRO A 81 22.91 3.48 -9.32
C PRO A 81 22.18 2.42 -10.15
N GLY A 82 20.85 2.58 -10.27
CA GLY A 82 19.96 1.66 -10.96
C GLY A 82 19.49 0.49 -10.09
N THR A 83 20.09 0.29 -8.91
CA THR A 83 19.70 -0.79 -7.99
C THR A 83 18.37 -0.47 -7.30
N VAL A 84 17.47 -1.44 -7.22
CA VAL A 84 16.24 -1.35 -6.44
C VAL A 84 16.59 -1.45 -4.95
N VAL A 85 16.25 -0.43 -4.17
CA VAL A 85 16.49 -0.42 -2.71
C VAL A 85 15.23 -0.72 -1.90
N GLN A 86 14.07 -0.44 -2.47
CA GLN A 86 12.79 -0.68 -1.84
C GLN A 86 11.78 -1.11 -2.89
N GLN A 87 10.86 -1.97 -2.46
CA GLN A 87 9.66 -2.32 -3.22
C GLN A 87 8.45 -2.24 -2.32
N ASP A 88 7.28 -1.97 -2.90
CA ASP A 88 5.98 -2.14 -2.27
C ASP A 88 4.99 -2.69 -3.31
N PRO A 89 4.30 -3.81 -3.06
CA PRO A 89 4.32 -4.64 -1.84
C PRO A 89 5.60 -5.45 -1.61
N ASP A 90 5.74 -5.93 -0.37
CA ASP A 90 6.85 -6.79 0.04
C ASP A 90 6.91 -8.09 -0.77
N PRO A 91 8.11 -8.69 -0.92
CA PRO A 91 8.27 -9.96 -1.60
C PRO A 91 7.37 -11.07 -1.02
N ALA A 92 6.89 -11.96 -1.87
CA ALA A 92 5.97 -13.05 -1.54
C ALA A 92 4.59 -12.61 -1.00
N THR A 93 4.29 -11.30 -0.97
CA THR A 93 2.93 -10.82 -0.75
C THR A 93 2.05 -11.24 -1.92
N ASN A 94 0.91 -11.87 -1.63
CA ASN A 94 -0.06 -12.22 -2.65
C ASN A 94 -0.89 -11.00 -3.04
N VAL A 95 -0.79 -10.59 -4.30
CA VAL A 95 -1.54 -9.46 -4.85
C VAL A 95 -2.52 -9.91 -5.91
N LYS A 96 -3.53 -9.08 -6.18
CA LYS A 96 -4.43 -9.30 -7.32
C LYS A 96 -3.71 -9.00 -8.63
N GLU A 97 -4.22 -9.58 -9.71
CA GLU A 97 -3.82 -9.23 -11.08
C GLU A 97 -3.91 -7.72 -11.29
N ASN A 98 -3.02 -7.18 -12.13
CA ASN A 98 -2.93 -5.73 -12.44
C ASN A 98 -2.59 -4.84 -11.23
N ARG A 99 -2.01 -5.39 -10.16
CA ARG A 99 -1.47 -4.57 -9.08
C ARG A 99 -0.21 -3.86 -9.56
N THR A 100 -0.15 -2.54 -9.38
CA THR A 100 1.07 -1.76 -9.58
C THR A 100 2.07 -2.00 -8.45
N ILE A 101 3.29 -2.37 -8.81
CA ILE A 101 4.44 -2.53 -7.90
C ILE A 101 5.25 -1.22 -7.89
N TYR A 102 5.44 -0.64 -6.72
CA TYR A 102 6.25 0.56 -6.56
C TYR A 102 7.69 0.17 -6.25
N LEU A 103 8.62 0.72 -7.00
CA LEU A 103 10.05 0.51 -6.83
C LEU A 103 10.72 1.83 -6.50
N THR A 104 11.61 1.83 -5.52
CA THR A 104 12.54 2.93 -5.30
C THR A 104 13.91 2.50 -5.77
N VAL A 105 14.49 3.24 -6.71
CA VAL A 105 15.79 2.94 -7.31
C VAL A 105 16.83 4.00 -6.95
N ILE A 106 18.09 3.60 -6.93
CA ILE A 106 19.18 4.54 -6.70
C ILE A 106 19.42 5.36 -7.95
N THR A 107 19.24 6.68 -7.87
CA THR A 107 19.59 7.58 -8.97
C THR A 107 21.07 7.97 -8.91
N LYS A 108 21.66 8.18 -10.08
CA LYS A 108 23.00 8.77 -10.22
C LYS A 108 22.98 10.29 -9.99
N LEU A 109 21.83 10.93 -10.17
CA LEU A 109 21.69 12.37 -10.09
C LEU A 109 21.55 12.80 -8.63
N ALA A 110 22.52 13.55 -8.13
CA ALA A 110 22.41 14.23 -6.87
C ALA A 110 21.23 15.23 -6.90
N PRO A 111 20.55 15.47 -5.77
CA PRO A 111 19.52 16.48 -5.70
C PRO A 111 20.10 17.84 -6.07
N ASN A 112 19.37 18.59 -6.91
CA ASN A 112 19.76 19.95 -7.25
C ASN A 112 19.46 20.86 -6.05
N ILE A 113 20.51 21.39 -5.42
CA ILE A 113 20.41 22.32 -4.28
C ILE A 113 20.90 23.68 -4.77
N GLY A 114 20.06 24.70 -4.61
CA GLY A 114 20.44 26.08 -4.94
C GLY A 114 21.53 26.58 -3.98
N LEU A 115 22.58 27.19 -4.52
CA LEU A 115 23.60 27.84 -3.71
C LEU A 115 22.97 29.05 -3.01
N PRO A 116 22.95 29.12 -1.66
CA PRO A 116 22.48 30.30 -0.95
C PRO A 116 23.36 31.52 -1.26
N ASP A 117 22.80 32.71 -1.13
CA ASP A 117 23.58 33.95 -1.18
C ASP A 117 24.45 34.06 0.07
N LEU A 118 25.73 34.35 -0.14
CA LEU A 118 26.75 34.44 0.90
C LEU A 118 27.42 35.82 0.92
N GLU A 119 26.99 36.75 0.06
CA GLU A 119 27.57 38.10 0.02
C GLU A 119 27.38 38.82 1.35
N ASN A 120 28.44 39.52 1.80
CA ASN A 120 28.48 40.27 3.06
C ASN A 120 28.22 39.45 4.34
N THR A 121 28.24 38.12 4.28
CA THR A 121 28.12 37.25 5.46
C THR A 121 29.47 37.00 6.12
N THR A 122 29.48 36.78 7.43
CA THR A 122 30.71 36.35 8.11
C THR A 122 31.06 34.90 7.75
N PHE A 123 32.34 34.52 7.80
CA PHE A 123 32.76 33.13 7.52
C PHE A 123 31.97 32.07 8.32
N ARG A 124 31.73 32.36 9.61
CA ARG A 124 30.95 31.48 10.50
C ARG A 124 29.49 31.34 10.05
N GLU A 125 28.89 32.45 9.62
CA GLU A 125 27.51 32.48 9.13
C GLU A 125 27.39 31.77 7.78
N ALA A 126 28.29 32.05 6.84
CA ALA A 126 28.35 31.36 5.56
C ALA A 126 28.46 29.84 5.75
N THR A 127 29.34 29.40 6.65
CA THR A 127 29.52 27.97 6.96
C THR A 127 28.24 27.35 7.53
N ALA A 128 27.55 28.05 8.43
CA ALA A 128 26.28 27.58 8.98
C ALA A 128 25.18 27.50 7.90
N THR A 129 25.09 28.52 7.04
CA THR A 129 24.12 28.58 5.94
C THR A 129 24.32 27.44 4.92
N ILE A 130 25.57 27.21 4.50
CA ILE A 130 25.95 26.12 3.58
C ILE A 130 25.61 24.76 4.21
N SER A 131 26.03 24.52 5.46
CA SER A 131 25.79 23.26 6.16
C SER A 131 24.29 22.99 6.37
N ASN A 132 23.49 24.02 6.67
CA ASN A 132 22.04 23.91 6.82
C ASN A 132 21.34 23.63 5.48
N ALA A 133 21.89 24.12 4.37
CA ALA A 133 21.42 23.81 3.02
C ALA A 133 21.77 22.38 2.56
N GLY A 134 22.48 21.59 3.38
CA GLY A 134 22.89 20.22 3.03
C GLY A 134 24.07 20.15 2.07
N LEU A 135 24.68 21.30 1.77
CA LEU A 135 25.96 21.41 1.08
C LEU A 135 27.04 21.21 2.15
N LYS A 136 27.88 20.18 2.03
CA LYS A 136 28.95 19.87 2.99
C LYS A 136 30.27 19.70 2.27
#